data_AF-X5RU74-F1
#
_entry.id   AF-X5RU74-F1
#
_cell.length_a   1.000
_cell.length_b   1.000
_cell.length_c   1.000
_cell.angle_alpha   90.00
_cell.angle_beta   90.00
_cell.angle_gamma   90.00
#
_symmetry.space_group_name_H-M   'P 1'
#
loop_
_entity.id
_entity.type
_entity.pdbx_description
1 polymer ?
#
loop_
_entity_poly.entity_id
_entity_poly.type
_entity_poly.pdbx_seq_one_letter_code
_entity_poly.pdbx_strand_id
1 'polypeptide(L)' 'MALLVIEGGSSKADAARTHGVSAKIVARWVERYEAEGRAGMVDRSSRPTVIPGMTDHAVADRIAALRRSG' A
#
# COMPACT_ATOMS: atom_id res chain seq x y z
N MET A 1 12.05 -6.93 5.01
CA MET A 1 12.35 -5.61 5.60
C MET A 1 11.79 -5.50 7.02
N ALA A 2 10.47 -5.50 7.26
CA ALA A 2 9.91 -5.31 8.61
C ALA A 2 10.46 -6.31 9.65
N LEU A 3 10.49 -7.61 9.33
CA LEU A 3 11.12 -8.64 10.18
C LEU A 3 12.58 -8.33 10.54
N LEU A 4 13.39 -7.90 9.57
CA LEU A 4 14.80 -7.55 9.81
C LEU A 4 14.94 -6.41 10.83
N VAL A 5 14.01 -5.45 10.82
CA VAL A 5 13.99 -4.36 11.81
C VAL A 5 13.51 -4.86 13.17
N ILE A 6 12.49 -5.72 13.21
CA ILE A 6 11.93 -6.30 14.45
C ILE A 6 12.96 -7.19 15.15
N GLU A 7 13.68 -8.01 14.39
CA GLU A 7 14.71 -8.93 14.87
C GLU A 7 16.03 -8.21 15.22
N GLY A 8 16.08 -6.87 15.09
CA GLY A 8 17.26 -6.07 15.41
C GLY A 8 18.39 -6.14 14.37
N GLY A 9 18.18 -6.82 13.25
CA GLY A 9 19.15 -6.92 12.15
C GLY A 9 19.32 -5.63 11.33
N SER A 10 18.45 -4.62 11.53
CA SER A 10 18.59 -3.29 10.92
C SER A 10 17.88 -2.24 11.76
N SER A 11 18.42 -1.02 11.85
CA SER A 11 17.64 0.10 12.37
C SER A 11 16.57 0.54 11.36
N LYS A 12 15.52 1.25 11.84
CA LYS A 12 14.51 1.88 10.97
C LYS A 12 15.14 2.87 9.98
N ALA A 13 16.20 3.56 10.40
CA ALA A 13 16.91 4.53 9.57
C ALA A 13 17.71 3.85 8.44
N ASP A 14 18.36 2.72 8.72
CA ASP A 14 19.15 1.99 7.73
C ASP A 14 18.24 1.32 6.69
N ALA A 15 17.14 0.73 7.16
CA ALA A 15 16.11 0.18 6.29
C ALA A 15 15.50 1.27 5.39
N ALA A 16 15.24 2.46 5.94
CA ALA A 16 14.71 3.60 5.18
C ALA A 16 15.65 4.00 4.03
N ARG A 17 16.95 4.14 4.31
CA ARG A 17 17.96 4.45 3.28
C ARG A 17 18.06 3.35 2.22
N THR A 18 18.05 2.09 2.64
CA THR A 18 18.15 0.93 1.72
C THR A 18 16.97 0.87 0.74
N HIS A 19 15.77 1.21 1.21
CA HIS A 19 14.55 1.11 0.41
C HIS A 19 14.08 2.43 -0.21
N GLY A 20 14.83 3.53 -0.04
CA GLY A 20 14.48 4.84 -0.61
C GLY A 20 13.18 5.43 -0.05
N VAL A 21 12.83 5.13 1.20
CA VAL A 21 11.63 5.63 1.87
C VAL A 21 12.00 6.40 3.13
N SER A 22 11.04 7.11 3.74
CA SER A 22 11.28 7.73 5.05
C SER A 22 11.22 6.70 6.19
N ALA A 23 11.91 6.99 7.30
CA ALA A 23 11.84 6.16 8.51
C ALA A 23 10.42 6.03 9.08
N LYS A 24 9.55 7.02 8.82
CA LYS A 24 8.12 6.97 9.15
C LYS A 24 7.37 5.88 8.38
N ILE A 25 7.69 5.69 7.09
CA ILE A 25 7.11 4.60 6.29
C ILE A 25 7.57 3.24 6.81
N VAL A 26 8.85 3.12 7.15
CA VAL A 26 9.39 1.90 7.78
C VAL A 26 8.69 1.61 9.10
N ALA A 27 8.54 2.61 9.98
CA ALA A 27 7.83 2.45 11.26
C ALA A 27 6.40 1.94 11.06
N ARG A 28 5.65 2.54 10.13
CA ARG A 28 4.28 2.10 9.80
C ARG A 28 4.24 0.67 9.28
N TRP A 29 5.22 0.25 8.48
CA TRP A 29 5.30 -1.12 7.99
C TRP A 29 5.65 -2.11 9.11
N VAL A 30 6.49 -1.74 10.07
CA VAL A 30 6.79 -2.53 11.28
C VAL A 30 5.54 -2.69 12.14
N GLU A 31 4.88 -1.60 12.52
CA GLU A 31 3.65 -1.62 13.33
C GLU A 31 2.57 -2.50 12.68
N ARG A 32 2.42 -2.39 11.36
CA ARG A 32 1.48 -3.21 10.60
C ARG A 32 1.85 -4.69 10.62
N TYR A 33 3.14 -5.02 10.51
CA TYR A 33 3.59 -6.41 10.59
C TYR A 33 3.38 -6.98 11.99
N GLU A 34 3.61 -6.20 13.04
CA GLU A 34 3.34 -6.63 14.42
C GLU A 34 1.85 -6.89 14.67
N ALA A 35 0.97 -6.07 14.09
CA ALA A 35 -0.48 -6.21 14.25
C ALA A 35 -1.11 -7.32 13.39
N GLU A 36 -0.65 -7.49 12.14
CA GLU A 36 -1.33 -8.29 11.13
C GLU A 36 -0.44 -9.43 10.57
N GLY A 37 0.82 -9.51 11.00
CA GLY A 37 1.81 -10.46 10.48
C GLY A 37 2.03 -10.31 8.97
N ARG A 38 2.27 -11.44 8.32
CA ARG A 38 2.47 -11.51 6.86
C ARG A 38 1.26 -11.00 6.07
N ALA A 39 0.04 -11.20 6.59
CA ALA A 39 -1.19 -10.78 5.92
C ALA A 39 -1.24 -9.25 5.72
N GLY A 40 -0.70 -8.47 6.66
CA GLY A 40 -0.67 -7.02 6.56
C GLY A 40 0.31 -6.46 5.51
N MET A 41 1.23 -7.29 4.99
CA MET A 41 2.19 -6.87 3.97
C MET A 41 1.71 -7.11 2.54
N VAL A 42 0.54 -7.70 2.36
CA VAL A 42 -0.10 -7.80 1.04
C VAL A 42 -0.51 -6.40 0.56
N ASP A 43 -0.35 -6.13 -0.73
CA ASP A 43 -0.81 -4.86 -1.31
C ASP A 43 -2.31 -4.70 -1.06
N ARG A 44 -2.66 -3.58 -0.43
CA ARG A 44 -4.05 -3.23 -0.18
C ARG A 44 -4.44 -2.17 -1.18
N SER A 45 -5.64 -2.32 -1.73
CA SER A 45 -6.27 -1.25 -2.49
C SER A 45 -6.20 0.06 -1.68
N SER A 46 -5.56 1.07 -2.23
CA SER A 46 -5.58 2.44 -1.70
C SER A 46 -6.92 3.14 -1.97
N ARG A 47 -7.83 2.48 -2.67
CA ARG A 47 -9.15 3.04 -3.01
C ARG A 47 -10.00 3.16 -1.75
N PRO A 48 -10.61 4.33 -1.51
CA PRO A 48 -11.60 4.49 -0.45
C PRO A 48 -12.77 3.52 -0.62
N THR A 49 -13.37 3.09 0.49
CA THR A 49 -14.57 2.24 0.49
C THR A 49 -15.78 2.95 -0.11
N VAL A 50 -15.88 4.27 0.06
CA VAL A 50 -16.99 5.08 -0.43
C VAL A 50 -16.43 6.30 -1.16
N ILE A 51 -16.95 6.54 -2.37
CA ILE A 51 -16.64 7.73 -3.17
C ILE A 51 -17.97 8.44 -3.43
N PRO A 52 -18.26 9.57 -2.77
CA PRO A 52 -19.55 10.25 -2.89
C PRO A 52 -19.93 10.68 -4.32
N GLY A 53 -18.94 10.96 -5.16
CA GLY A 53 -19.12 11.30 -6.57
C GLY A 53 -18.76 10.17 -7.53
N MET A 54 -18.96 8.90 -7.12
CA MET A 54 -18.64 7.76 -7.98
C MET A 54 -19.49 7.81 -9.25
N THR A 55 -18.84 7.81 -10.40
CA THR A 55 -19.51 7.74 -11.69
C THR A 55 -20.32 6.46 -11.78
N ASP A 56 -21.57 6.55 -12.23
CA ASP A 56 -22.41 5.37 -12.42
C ASP A 56 -21.69 4.27 -13.20
N HIS A 57 -21.84 3.02 -12.75
CA HIS A 57 -21.12 1.88 -13.31
C HIS A 57 -21.35 1.71 -14.81
N ALA A 58 -22.57 1.94 -15.31
CA ALA A 58 -22.86 1.82 -16.73
C ALA A 58 -22.11 2.87 -17.56
N VAL A 59 -21.98 4.08 -17.03
CA VAL A 59 -21.20 5.16 -17.67
C VAL A 59 -19.71 4.84 -17.64
N ALA A 60 -19.19 4.36 -16.51
CA ALA A 60 -17.79 3.95 -16.39
C ALA A 60 -17.43 2.82 -17.37
N ASP A 61 -18.31 1.82 -17.52
CA ASP A 61 -18.13 0.71 -18.45
C ASP A 61 -18.14 1.18 -19.90
N ARG A 62 -19.05 2.11 -20.24
CA ARG A 62 -19.10 2.75 -21.56
C ARG A 62 -17.79 3.47 -21.89
N ILE A 63 -17.26 4.25 -20.94
CA ILE A 63 -15.96 4.94 -21.09
C ILE A 63 -14.83 3.94 -21.30
N ALA A 64 -14.79 2.86 -20.51
CA ALA A 64 -13.74 1.85 -20.60
C ALA A 64 -13.78 1.09 -21.95
N ALA A 65 -14.97 0.79 -22.48
CA ALA A 65 -15.12 0.18 -23.80
C ALA A 65 -14.59 1.08 -24.90
N LEU A 66 -14.95 2.38 -24.88
CA LEU A 66 -14.48 3.35 -25.87
C LEU A 66 -12.95 3.50 -25.86
N ARG A 67 -12.32 3.48 -24.68
CA ARG A 67 -10.84 3.55 -24.54
C ARG A 67 -10.11 2.31 -25.08
N ARG A 68 -10.77 1.15 -25.14
CA ARG A 68 -10.17 -0.07 -25.70
C ARG A 68 -10.32 -0.16 -27.22
N SER A 69 -11.26 0.59 -27.80
CA SER A 69 -11.58 0.55 -29.23
C SER A 69 -10.91 1.65 -30.06
N GLY A 70 -10.14 2.54 -29.44
CA GLY A 70 -9.35 3.58 -30.11
C GLY A 70 -7.87 3.34 -29.90
#